data_AF-A0A0G0Z4S2-F1
#
_entry.id   AF-A0A0G0Z4S2-F1
#
_cell.length_a   1.000
_cell.length_b   1.000
_cell.length_c   1.000
_cell.angle_alpha   90.00
_cell.angle_beta   90.00
_cell.angle_gamma   90.00
#
_symmetry.space_group_name_H-M   'P 1'
#
loop_
_entity.id
_entity.type
_entity.pdbx_description
1 polymer ?
#
loop_
_entity_poly.entity_id
_entity_poly.type
_entity_poly.pdbx_seq_one_letter_code
_entity_poly.pdbx_strand_id
1 'polypeptide(L)'
;MEKYKPEAIYVNEVAGNGNFRNETIIRKKKISELVELPLIKACQNLYDKNIKTLESSANSTDVRRGYAYIVVDYNSLSEENKQISDKYFDEHKTTIDNIESTLIKIPVNEKTTIKELEEKSLELTNKLKKQPLSWTRVFTLEEATKQIVGDSDISRCPLEEVEKYFYHDKETGLFFLSKEHYEKLKEFKDEYKLKTSNKI
;
A
#
# COMPACT_ATOMS: atom_id res chain seq x y z
N MET A 1 -34.60 6.59 -29.71
CA MET A 1 -34.23 6.56 -28.28
C MET A 1 -32.73 6.73 -28.19
N GLU A 2 -32.30 7.97 -28.03
CA GLU A 2 -30.89 8.31 -27.82
C GLU A 2 -30.52 7.83 -26.41
N LYS A 3 -29.65 6.80 -26.32
CA LYS A 3 -29.22 6.27 -25.02
C LYS A 3 -28.45 7.39 -24.32
N TYR A 4 -28.96 7.81 -23.16
CA TYR A 4 -28.28 8.72 -22.24
C TYR A 4 -26.84 8.22 -22.03
N LYS A 5 -25.86 8.91 -22.61
CA LYS A 5 -24.45 8.68 -22.30
C LYS A 5 -24.19 9.48 -21.03
N PRO A 6 -23.84 8.85 -19.90
CA PRO A 6 -23.46 9.61 -18.72
C PRO A 6 -22.32 10.56 -19.10
N GLU A 7 -22.44 11.81 -18.68
CA GLU A 7 -21.40 12.82 -18.88
C GLU A 7 -20.09 12.32 -18.27
N ALA A 8 -18.99 12.50 -18.98
CA ALA A 8 -17.69 12.09 -18.51
C ALA A 8 -17.29 12.96 -17.31
N ILE A 9 -16.89 12.34 -16.21
CA ILE A 9 -16.35 13.05 -15.04
C ILE A 9 -14.85 13.27 -15.27
N TYR A 10 -14.41 14.52 -15.11
CA TYR A 10 -13.03 14.93 -15.35
C TYR A 10 -12.21 14.93 -14.06
N VAL A 11 -10.90 14.67 -14.16
CA VAL A 11 -10.05 14.56 -12.96
C VAL A 11 -9.91 15.90 -12.22
N ASN A 12 -10.01 17.03 -12.92
CA ASN A 12 -9.96 18.37 -12.30
C ASN A 12 -11.18 18.69 -11.40
N GLU A 13 -12.24 17.88 -11.45
CA GLU A 13 -13.44 18.01 -10.62
C GLU A 13 -13.36 17.20 -9.32
N VAL A 14 -12.30 16.40 -9.14
CA VAL A 14 -12.11 15.56 -7.96
C VAL A 14 -11.58 16.40 -6.79
N ALA A 15 -12.36 16.43 -5.70
CA ALA A 15 -11.90 16.94 -4.42
C ALA A 15 -10.92 15.94 -3.78
N GLY A 16 -9.83 16.45 -3.20
CA GLY A 16 -8.85 15.61 -2.53
C GLY A 16 -9.43 14.99 -1.25
N ASN A 17 -9.09 13.73 -0.95
CA ASN A 17 -9.59 13.03 0.23
C ASN A 17 -8.75 13.28 1.50
N GLY A 18 -7.78 14.19 1.44
CA GLY A 18 -6.84 14.50 2.53
C GLY A 18 -5.43 13.98 2.24
N ASN A 19 -4.42 14.55 2.91
CA ASN A 19 -3.01 14.16 2.74
C ASN A 19 -2.69 12.95 3.62
N PHE A 20 -3.00 11.75 3.15
CA PHE A 20 -2.57 10.52 3.79
C PHE A 20 -1.21 10.08 3.26
N ARG A 21 -0.20 10.11 4.13
CA ARG A 21 1.19 9.84 3.77
C ARG A 21 1.78 8.80 4.70
N ASN A 22 2.40 7.78 4.10
CA ASN A 22 3.06 6.65 4.76
C ASN A 22 2.19 5.94 5.81
N GLU A 23 0.88 5.94 5.59
CA GLU A 23 -0.08 5.28 6.47
C GLU A 23 0.04 3.76 6.37
N THR A 24 -0.02 3.07 7.51
CA THR A 24 0.02 1.61 7.52
C THR A 24 -1.33 1.03 7.09
N ILE A 25 -1.40 0.50 5.88
CA ILE A 25 -2.60 -0.17 5.38
C ILE A 25 -2.67 -1.58 5.95
N ILE A 26 -3.56 -1.77 6.93
CA ILE A 26 -3.76 -3.06 7.61
C ILE A 26 -4.68 -4.01 6.80
N ARG A 27 -5.59 -3.46 5.98
CA ARG A 27 -6.53 -4.19 5.12
C ARG A 27 -6.77 -3.46 3.82
N LYS A 28 -6.96 -4.19 2.73
CA LYS A 28 -7.24 -3.62 1.39
C LYS A 28 -8.40 -2.62 1.38
N LYS A 29 -9.47 -2.89 2.15
CA LYS A 29 -10.65 -2.02 2.24
C LYS A 29 -10.31 -0.60 2.71
N LYS A 30 -9.26 -0.43 3.53
CA LYS A 30 -8.85 0.89 4.03
C LYS A 30 -8.36 1.80 2.90
N ILE A 31 -7.89 1.24 1.78
CA ILE A 31 -7.37 2.02 0.64
C ILE A 31 -8.44 2.96 0.07
N SER A 32 -9.70 2.53 -0.04
CA SER A 32 -10.76 3.41 -0.56
C SER A 32 -11.14 4.55 0.39
N GLU A 33 -10.69 4.52 1.65
CA GLU A 33 -10.87 5.59 2.62
C GLU A 33 -9.71 6.60 2.60
N LEU A 34 -8.54 6.19 2.10
CA LEU A 34 -7.31 6.97 2.10
C LEU A 34 -6.96 7.52 0.70
N VAL A 35 -7.34 6.81 -0.34
CA VAL A 35 -7.00 7.11 -1.73
C VAL A 35 -8.23 7.68 -2.41
N GLU A 36 -8.06 8.82 -3.06
CA GLU A 36 -9.07 9.43 -3.91
C GLU A 36 -9.23 8.71 -5.25
N LEU A 37 -10.42 8.81 -5.84
CA LEU A 37 -10.57 8.47 -7.24
C LEU A 37 -9.66 9.38 -8.08
N PRO A 38 -9.11 8.90 -9.20
CA PRO A 38 -9.25 7.56 -9.79
C PRO A 38 -8.20 6.52 -9.36
N LEU A 39 -7.33 6.82 -8.39
CA LEU A 39 -6.14 6.00 -8.13
C LEU A 39 -6.40 4.75 -7.27
N ILE A 40 -7.61 4.60 -6.72
CA ILE A 40 -7.99 3.50 -5.81
C ILE A 40 -7.60 2.13 -6.38
N LYS A 41 -7.95 1.83 -7.64
CA LYS A 41 -7.68 0.51 -8.23
C LYS A 41 -6.19 0.23 -8.40
N ALA A 42 -5.41 1.24 -8.77
CA ALA A 42 -3.97 1.12 -8.89
C ALA A 42 -3.30 0.87 -7.53
N CYS A 43 -3.70 1.59 -6.47
CA CYS A 43 -3.20 1.35 -5.11
C CYS A 43 -3.63 -0.02 -4.57
N GLN A 44 -4.85 -0.48 -4.87
CA GLN A 44 -5.31 -1.83 -4.55
C GLN A 44 -4.49 -2.90 -5.27
N ASN A 45 -4.14 -2.69 -6.54
CA ASN A 45 -3.29 -3.59 -7.32
C ASN A 45 -1.87 -3.69 -6.72
N LEU A 46 -1.28 -2.56 -6.31
CA LEU A 46 0.00 -2.55 -5.61
C LEU A 46 -0.08 -3.30 -4.28
N TYR A 47 -1.14 -3.06 -3.50
CA TYR A 47 -1.36 -3.78 -2.25
C TYR A 47 -1.44 -5.30 -2.51
N ASP A 48 -2.23 -5.76 -3.47
CA ASP A 48 -2.33 -7.18 -3.82
C ASP A 48 -0.98 -7.78 -4.20
N LYS A 49 -0.10 -6.99 -4.82
CA LYS A 49 1.28 -7.36 -5.18
C LYS A 49 2.27 -7.31 -4.02
N ASN A 50 1.81 -6.97 -2.82
CA ASN A 50 2.61 -6.74 -1.62
C ASN A 50 3.61 -5.58 -1.77
N ILE A 51 3.26 -4.58 -2.57
CA ILE A 51 4.07 -3.37 -2.78
C ILE A 51 3.50 -2.24 -1.92
N LYS A 52 4.36 -1.55 -1.18
CA LYS A 52 3.94 -0.47 -0.26
C LYS A 52 3.79 0.85 -0.99
N THR A 53 2.56 1.36 -1.05
CA THR A 53 2.27 2.74 -1.43
C THR A 53 2.54 3.66 -0.24
N LEU A 54 3.29 4.74 -0.47
CA LEU A 54 3.54 5.78 0.53
C LEU A 54 2.56 6.94 0.37
N GLU A 55 2.21 7.30 -0.85
CA GLU A 55 1.35 8.44 -1.15
C GLU A 55 0.73 8.27 -2.54
N SER A 56 -0.40 8.91 -2.79
CA SER A 56 -0.97 9.04 -4.13
C SER A 56 -1.75 10.34 -4.22
N SER A 57 -1.74 10.98 -5.38
CA SER A 57 -2.53 12.18 -5.62
C SER A 57 -3.02 12.26 -7.06
N ALA A 58 -4.30 12.61 -7.19
CA ALA A 58 -4.93 12.98 -8.45
C ALA A 58 -5.85 14.20 -8.28
N ASN A 59 -5.64 15.01 -7.25
CA ASN A 59 -6.46 16.18 -6.98
C ASN A 59 -6.28 17.28 -8.06
N SER A 60 -7.23 18.22 -8.12
CA SER A 60 -7.25 19.30 -9.11
C SER A 60 -5.98 20.17 -9.14
N THR A 61 -5.23 20.28 -8.03
CA THR A 61 -3.97 21.04 -7.99
C THR A 61 -2.86 20.32 -8.75
N ASP A 62 -2.74 19.01 -8.58
CA ASP A 62 -1.73 18.22 -9.28
C ASP A 62 -2.11 18.00 -10.76
N VAL A 63 -3.40 17.87 -11.07
CA VAL A 63 -3.90 17.88 -12.45
C VAL A 63 -3.50 19.18 -13.17
N ARG A 64 -3.59 20.35 -12.51
CA ARG A 64 -3.11 21.62 -13.07
C ARG A 64 -1.59 21.64 -13.30
N ARG A 65 -0.82 20.83 -12.57
CA ARG A 65 0.63 20.64 -12.80
C ARG A 65 0.92 19.63 -13.93
N GLY A 66 -0.12 19.02 -14.51
CA GLY A 66 -0.02 18.15 -15.67
C GLY A 66 0.23 16.67 -15.36
N TYR A 67 0.16 16.24 -14.11
CA TYR A 67 0.31 14.83 -13.75
C TYR A 67 -0.46 14.45 -12.48
N ALA A 68 -0.91 13.20 -12.42
CA ALA A 68 -1.24 12.49 -11.19
C ALA A 68 -0.06 11.58 -10.82
N TYR A 69 0.00 11.09 -9.58
CA TYR A 69 1.10 10.23 -9.16
C TYR A 69 0.73 9.21 -8.08
N ILE A 70 1.53 8.15 -8.01
CA ILE A 70 1.60 7.21 -6.88
C ILE A 70 3.07 7.09 -6.47
N VAL A 71 3.36 7.26 -5.19
CA VAL A 71 4.69 7.04 -4.61
C VAL A 71 4.75 5.66 -3.98
N VAL A 72 5.79 4.91 -4.31
CA VAL A 72 6.04 3.56 -3.81
C VAL A 72 7.35 3.53 -3.02
N ASP A 73 7.35 2.84 -1.89
CA ASP A 73 8.54 2.58 -1.07
C ASP A 73 9.51 1.69 -1.87
N TYR A 74 10.58 2.27 -2.40
CA TYR A 74 11.54 1.59 -3.26
C TYR A 74 12.34 0.53 -2.49
N ASN A 75 12.62 0.79 -1.21
CA ASN A 75 13.30 -0.15 -0.33
C ASN A 75 12.47 -1.42 -0.08
N SER A 76 11.13 -1.31 -0.17
CA SER A 76 10.24 -2.46 -0.05
C SER A 76 10.20 -3.36 -1.30
N LEU A 77 10.67 -2.89 -2.46
CA LEU A 77 10.60 -3.62 -3.72
C LEU A 77 11.59 -4.80 -3.77
N SER A 78 11.17 -5.90 -4.40
CA SER A 78 12.09 -6.96 -4.82
C SER A 78 13.07 -6.45 -5.88
N GLU A 79 14.21 -7.10 -6.07
CA GLU A 79 15.20 -6.71 -7.09
C GLU A 79 14.59 -6.68 -8.51
N GLU A 80 13.70 -7.62 -8.84
CA GLU A 80 12.98 -7.59 -10.13
C GLU A 80 12.09 -6.35 -10.26
N ASN A 81 11.36 -5.98 -9.20
CA ASN A 81 10.51 -4.80 -9.21
C ASN A 81 11.30 -3.49 -9.19
N LYS A 82 12.50 -3.47 -8.58
CA LYS A 82 13.44 -2.34 -8.70
C LYS A 82 13.86 -2.13 -10.15
N GLN A 83 14.26 -3.20 -10.85
CA GLN A 83 14.61 -3.13 -12.28
C GLN A 83 13.44 -2.65 -13.16
N ILE A 84 12.22 -3.12 -12.88
CA ILE A 84 11.01 -2.64 -13.57
C ILE A 84 10.79 -1.15 -13.27
N SER A 85 10.93 -0.75 -12.01
CA SER A 85 10.80 0.64 -11.60
C SER A 85 11.80 1.53 -12.34
N ASP A 86 13.07 1.17 -12.29
CA ASP A 86 14.16 1.93 -12.92
C ASP A 86 14.01 2.04 -14.45
N LYS A 87 13.32 1.08 -15.07
CA LYS A 87 13.06 1.07 -16.51
C LYS A 87 11.85 1.90 -16.94
N TYR A 88 10.79 1.93 -16.13
CA TYR A 88 9.47 2.43 -16.56
C TYR A 88 8.98 3.66 -15.81
N PHE A 89 9.54 3.98 -14.65
CA PHE A 89 9.08 5.08 -13.81
C PHE A 89 10.15 6.17 -13.75
N ASP A 90 9.69 7.42 -13.62
CA ASP A 90 10.53 8.61 -13.76
C ASP A 90 11.64 8.61 -12.71
N GLU A 91 12.84 9.01 -13.14
CA GLU A 91 14.01 9.26 -12.29
C GLU A 91 13.63 10.29 -11.22
N HIS A 92 13.44 9.83 -9.99
CA HIS A 92 14.15 10.31 -8.81
C HIS A 92 13.79 9.37 -7.67
N LYS A 93 14.84 8.84 -7.03
CA LYS A 93 14.80 8.36 -5.65
C LYS A 93 14.42 9.56 -4.78
N THR A 94 13.13 9.87 -4.76
CA THR A 94 12.63 10.93 -3.90
C THR A 94 12.61 10.39 -2.49
N THR A 95 12.90 11.25 -1.54
CA THR A 95 12.92 10.88 -0.13
C THR A 95 11.63 11.36 0.50
N ILE A 96 10.70 10.43 0.76
CA ILE A 96 9.48 10.69 1.51
C ILE A 96 9.70 10.17 2.92
N ASP A 97 9.72 11.04 3.91
CA ASP A 97 9.92 10.67 5.34
C ASP A 97 11.20 9.86 5.59
N ASN A 98 12.30 10.24 4.91
CA ASN A 98 13.57 9.50 4.92
C ASN A 98 13.52 8.10 4.29
N ILE A 99 12.48 7.81 3.50
CA ILE A 99 12.33 6.55 2.76
C ILE A 99 12.66 6.81 1.29
N GLU A 100 13.59 6.01 0.75
CA GLU A 100 13.86 5.97 -0.68
C GLU A 100 12.62 5.47 -1.42
N SER A 101 12.17 6.25 -2.40
CA SER A 101 10.91 5.98 -3.08
C SER A 101 10.96 6.23 -4.56
N THR A 102 10.08 5.55 -5.29
CA THR A 102 9.90 5.70 -6.74
C THR A 102 8.53 6.31 -7.03
N LEU A 103 8.49 7.14 -8.07
CA LEU A 103 7.31 7.91 -8.45
C LEU A 103 6.71 7.34 -9.75
N ILE A 104 5.53 6.74 -9.64
CA ILE A 104 4.71 6.41 -10.81
C ILE A 104 3.98 7.68 -11.24
N LYS A 105 4.63 8.46 -12.10
CA LYS A 105 4.07 9.70 -12.67
C LYS A 105 3.15 9.39 -13.85
N ILE A 106 1.95 9.94 -13.84
CA ILE A 106 0.92 9.68 -14.83
C ILE A 106 0.52 11.00 -15.48
N PRO A 107 0.93 11.27 -16.73
CA PRO A 107 0.59 12.53 -17.41
C PRO A 107 -0.93 12.69 -17.56
N VAL A 108 -1.43 13.87 -17.20
CA VAL A 108 -2.84 14.25 -17.35
C VAL A 108 -2.96 15.66 -17.91
N ASN A 109 -4.16 15.98 -18.40
CA ASN A 109 -4.56 17.32 -18.78
C ASN A 109 -6.03 17.54 -18.38
N GLU A 110 -6.53 18.75 -18.59
CA GLU A 110 -7.91 19.13 -18.23
C GLU A 110 -9.00 18.29 -18.91
N LYS A 111 -8.66 17.61 -20.02
CA LYS A 111 -9.58 16.73 -20.76
C LYS A 111 -9.48 15.27 -20.32
N THR A 112 -8.54 14.94 -19.45
CA THR A 112 -8.37 13.57 -18.94
C THR A 112 -9.54 13.24 -18.02
N THR A 113 -10.21 12.13 -18.34
CA THR A 113 -11.33 11.62 -17.56
C THR A 113 -10.85 10.75 -16.39
N ILE A 114 -11.70 10.59 -15.37
CA ILE A 114 -11.46 9.65 -14.26
C ILE A 114 -11.14 8.25 -14.81
N LYS A 115 -11.91 7.79 -15.80
CA LYS A 115 -11.75 6.45 -16.38
C LYS A 115 -10.39 6.28 -17.08
N GLU A 116 -9.98 7.25 -17.89
CA GLU A 116 -8.68 7.18 -18.58
C GLU A 116 -7.51 7.15 -17.59
N LEU A 117 -7.57 7.95 -16.52
CA LEU A 117 -6.53 7.95 -15.50
C LEU A 117 -6.54 6.65 -14.67
N GLU A 118 -7.72 6.10 -14.36
CA GLU A 118 -7.86 4.79 -13.72
C GLU A 118 -7.22 3.68 -14.57
N GLU A 119 -7.53 3.62 -15.86
CA GLU A 119 -7.00 2.62 -16.79
C GLU A 119 -5.48 2.74 -16.94
N LYS A 120 -4.96 3.97 -17.14
CA LYS A 120 -3.51 4.22 -17.26
C LYS A 120 -2.75 3.89 -15.99
N SER A 121 -3.25 4.31 -14.83
CA SER A 121 -2.62 4.02 -13.53
C SER A 121 -2.61 2.52 -13.25
N LEU A 122 -3.68 1.81 -13.61
CA LEU A 122 -3.74 0.35 -13.50
C LEU A 122 -2.76 -0.33 -14.48
N GLU A 123 -2.64 0.15 -15.71
CA GLU A 123 -1.67 -0.37 -16.70
C GLU A 123 -0.22 -0.25 -16.18
N LEU A 124 0.15 0.91 -15.63
CA LEU A 124 1.49 1.15 -15.08
C LEU A 124 1.78 0.24 -13.88
N THR A 125 0.86 0.18 -12.92
CA THR A 125 1.01 -0.73 -11.76
C THR A 125 0.97 -2.21 -12.17
N ASN A 126 0.39 -2.55 -13.32
CA ASN A 126 0.41 -3.90 -13.88
C ASN A 126 1.78 -4.37 -14.37
N LYS A 127 2.70 -3.44 -14.66
CA LYS A 127 4.08 -3.79 -15.05
C LYS A 127 4.85 -4.43 -13.90
N LEU A 128 4.59 -4.01 -12.66
CA LEU A 128 5.18 -4.58 -11.45
C LEU A 128 4.67 -6.00 -11.17
N LYS A 129 5.53 -6.83 -10.60
CA LYS A 129 5.25 -8.22 -10.24
C LYS A 129 4.79 -8.34 -8.80
N LYS A 130 4.01 -9.38 -8.53
CA LYS A 130 3.73 -9.84 -7.18
C LYS A 130 5.05 -10.27 -6.53
N GLN A 131 5.28 -9.86 -5.29
CA GLN A 131 6.47 -10.18 -4.52
C GLN A 131 6.12 -10.65 -3.10
N PRO A 132 7.07 -11.21 -2.35
CA PRO A 132 6.90 -11.44 -0.92
C PRO A 132 6.64 -10.15 -0.14
N LEU A 133 5.90 -10.27 0.97
CA LEU A 133 5.54 -9.13 1.81
C LEU A 133 6.69 -8.74 2.76
N SER A 134 7.43 -7.70 2.37
CA SER A 134 8.63 -7.23 3.09
C SER A 134 8.32 -6.18 4.16
N TRP A 135 7.34 -5.32 3.94
CA TRP A 135 7.15 -4.07 4.69
C TRP A 135 6.25 -4.14 5.93
N THR A 136 5.57 -5.27 6.17
CA THR A 136 4.84 -5.46 7.44
C THR A 136 5.74 -6.07 8.51
N ARG A 137 5.48 -5.71 9.76
CA ARG A 137 6.10 -6.33 10.94
C ARG A 137 5.31 -7.57 11.38
N VAL A 138 6.05 -8.51 11.95
CA VAL A 138 5.55 -9.67 12.70
C VAL A 138 5.99 -9.48 14.15
N PHE A 139 5.12 -9.80 15.10
CA PHE A 139 5.31 -9.51 16.52
C PHE A 139 5.34 -10.81 17.33
N THR A 140 6.21 -10.88 18.33
CA THR A 140 6.04 -11.81 19.45
C THR A 140 4.92 -11.31 20.38
N LEU A 141 4.48 -12.14 21.33
CA LEU A 141 3.52 -11.72 22.35
C LEU A 141 4.01 -10.50 23.14
N GLU A 142 5.28 -10.48 23.53
CA GLU A 142 5.90 -9.35 24.25
C GLU A 142 5.89 -8.07 23.41
N GLU A 143 6.27 -8.17 22.13
CA GLU A 143 6.26 -7.02 21.22
C GLU A 143 4.84 -6.49 21.00
N ALA A 144 3.86 -7.38 20.83
CA ALA A 144 2.45 -7.01 20.66
C ALA A 144 1.87 -6.37 21.94
N THR A 145 2.18 -6.94 23.11
CA THR A 145 1.86 -6.38 24.43
C THR A 145 2.40 -4.96 24.54
N LYS A 146 3.68 -4.76 24.20
CA LYS A 146 4.33 -3.45 24.23
C LYS A 146 3.66 -2.42 23.33
N GLN A 147 3.13 -2.83 22.18
CA GLN A 147 2.38 -1.92 21.30
C GLN A 147 1.06 -1.45 21.94
N ILE A 148 0.43 -2.27 22.77
CA ILE A 148 -0.89 -1.98 23.36
C ILE A 148 -0.74 -1.19 24.66
N VAL A 149 0.12 -1.63 25.57
CA VAL A 149 0.22 -1.07 26.93
C VAL A 149 1.52 -0.30 27.20
N GLY A 150 2.42 -0.21 26.21
CA GLY A 150 3.70 0.50 26.32
C GLY A 150 4.79 -0.27 27.07
N ASP A 151 4.52 -1.51 27.48
CA ASP A 151 5.39 -2.35 28.31
C ASP A 151 5.41 -3.80 27.77
N SER A 152 6.54 -4.49 27.90
CA SER A 152 6.70 -5.89 27.48
C SER A 152 6.17 -6.91 28.51
N ASP A 153 5.78 -6.47 29.71
CA ASP A 153 5.19 -7.35 30.73
C ASP A 153 3.81 -7.89 30.29
N ILE A 154 3.82 -9.15 29.81
CA ILE A 154 2.65 -9.86 29.30
C ILE A 154 1.54 -10.05 30.36
N SER A 155 1.87 -9.96 31.66
CA SER A 155 0.85 -10.06 32.71
C SER A 155 -0.10 -8.85 32.71
N ARG A 156 0.32 -7.75 32.10
CA ARG A 156 -0.46 -6.50 32.00
C ARG A 156 -1.44 -6.50 30.83
N CYS A 157 -1.31 -7.43 29.89
CA CYS A 157 -2.20 -7.57 28.73
C CYS A 157 -2.46 -9.06 28.46
N PRO A 158 -3.59 -9.61 28.94
CA PRO A 158 -3.98 -10.98 28.64
C PRO A 158 -4.00 -11.25 27.13
N LEU A 159 -3.73 -12.49 26.73
CA LEU A 159 -3.68 -12.89 25.32
C LEU A 159 -4.95 -12.50 24.56
N GLU A 160 -6.11 -12.65 25.19
CA GLU A 160 -7.42 -12.32 24.61
C GLU A 160 -7.55 -10.83 24.30
N GLU A 161 -6.87 -9.95 25.05
CA GLU A 161 -6.81 -8.52 24.74
C GLU A 161 -5.88 -8.25 23.56
N VAL A 162 -4.74 -8.95 23.49
CA VAL A 162 -3.81 -8.84 22.35
C VAL A 162 -4.48 -9.26 21.05
N GLU A 163 -5.26 -10.35 21.08
CA GLU A 163 -6.01 -10.87 19.92
C GLU A 163 -7.09 -9.93 19.39
N LYS A 164 -7.47 -8.86 20.13
CA LYS A 164 -8.38 -7.82 19.62
C LYS A 164 -7.70 -6.87 18.63
N TYR A 165 -6.39 -6.68 18.77
CA TYR A 165 -5.60 -5.74 17.96
C TYR A 165 -4.77 -6.44 16.90
N PHE A 166 -4.40 -7.70 17.13
CA PHE A 166 -3.55 -8.49 16.25
C PHE A 166 -4.21 -9.82 15.87
N TYR A 167 -3.88 -10.31 14.69
CA TYR A 167 -4.16 -11.68 14.30
C TYR A 167 -3.07 -12.61 14.86
N HIS A 168 -3.46 -13.64 15.60
CA HIS A 168 -2.56 -14.62 16.21
C HIS A 168 -2.49 -15.90 15.38
N ASP A 169 -1.29 -16.27 14.94
CA ASP A 169 -1.02 -17.58 14.36
C ASP A 169 -0.68 -18.59 15.46
N LYS A 170 -1.67 -19.39 15.86
CA LYS A 170 -1.56 -20.35 16.97
C LYS A 170 -0.49 -21.43 16.77
N GLU A 171 -0.09 -21.68 15.53
CA GLU A 171 0.95 -22.66 15.20
C GLU A 171 2.35 -22.13 15.57
N THR A 172 2.61 -20.85 15.29
CA THR A 172 3.93 -20.24 15.53
C THR A 172 3.99 -19.37 16.80
N GLY A 173 2.83 -19.00 17.38
CA GLY A 173 2.74 -18.06 18.49
C GLY A 173 2.99 -16.60 18.10
N LEU A 174 3.02 -16.29 16.80
CA LEU A 174 3.31 -14.96 16.28
C LEU A 174 2.04 -14.14 15.99
N PHE A 175 2.19 -12.82 16.04
CA PHE A 175 1.12 -11.86 15.87
C PHE A 175 1.35 -10.98 14.63
N PHE A 176 0.26 -10.68 13.94
CA PHE A 176 0.23 -9.92 12.68
C PHE A 176 -0.78 -8.79 12.81
N LEU A 177 -0.56 -7.67 12.12
CA LEU A 177 -1.52 -6.55 12.14
C LEU A 177 -2.91 -6.96 11.61
N SER A 178 -2.98 -7.98 10.75
CA SER A 178 -4.23 -8.53 10.24
C SER A 178 -4.08 -9.95 9.73
N LYS A 179 -5.22 -10.62 9.57
CA LYS A 179 -5.32 -11.89 8.87
C LYS A 179 -4.84 -11.78 7.41
N GLU A 180 -5.10 -10.67 6.72
CA GLU A 180 -4.63 -10.44 5.35
C GLU A 180 -3.09 -10.44 5.29
N HIS A 181 -2.41 -9.80 6.25
CA HIS A 181 -0.95 -9.80 6.31
C HIS A 181 -0.38 -11.19 6.62
N TYR A 182 -1.02 -11.94 7.51
CA TYR A 182 -0.69 -13.34 7.76
C TYR A 182 -0.79 -14.19 6.48
N GLU A 183 -1.92 -14.10 5.77
CA GLU A 183 -2.15 -14.86 4.54
C GLU A 183 -1.13 -14.52 3.45
N LYS A 184 -0.82 -13.23 3.27
CA LYS A 184 0.19 -12.75 2.32
C LYS A 184 1.61 -13.23 2.64
N LEU A 185 1.97 -13.34 3.92
CA LEU A 185 3.27 -13.89 4.31
C LEU A 185 3.30 -15.42 4.12
N LYS A 186 2.21 -16.11 4.49
CA LYS A 186 2.08 -17.56 4.36
C LYS A 186 2.10 -18.04 2.91
N GLU A 187 1.63 -17.20 1.98
CA GLU A 187 1.75 -17.41 0.52
C GLU A 187 3.21 -17.67 0.10
N PHE A 188 4.18 -17.04 0.78
CA PHE A 188 5.61 -17.18 0.53
C PHE A 188 6.31 -17.94 1.66
N LYS A 189 6.08 -19.26 1.70
CA LYS A 189 6.50 -20.18 2.80
C LYS A 189 7.95 -20.02 3.27
N ASP A 190 8.89 -19.74 2.38
CA ASP A 190 10.31 -19.64 2.73
C ASP A 190 10.62 -18.32 3.47
N GLU A 191 9.98 -17.22 3.09
CA GLU A 191 10.09 -15.95 3.82
C GLU A 191 9.35 -15.99 5.16
N TYR A 192 8.23 -16.69 5.21
CA TYR A 192 7.51 -16.94 6.46
C TYR A 192 8.43 -17.64 7.46
N LYS A 193 9.10 -18.72 7.03
CA LYS A 193 10.05 -19.46 7.85
C LYS A 193 11.24 -18.61 8.28
N LEU A 194 11.80 -17.77 7.41
CA LEU A 194 12.91 -16.87 7.78
C LEU A 194 12.49 -15.87 8.86
N LYS A 195 11.29 -15.28 8.75
CA LYS A 195 10.76 -14.35 9.75
C LYS A 195 10.42 -15.03 11.08
N THR A 196 10.06 -16.32 11.06
CA THR A 196 9.80 -17.10 12.27
C THR A 196 11.09 -17.62 12.93
N SER A 197 12.10 -18.01 12.15
CA SER A 197 13.35 -18.59 12.66
C SER A 197 14.30 -17.57 13.28
N ASN A 198 14.25 -16.31 12.86
CA ASN A 198 15.08 -15.23 13.41
C ASN A 198 14.54 -14.62 14.72
N LYS A 199 13.48 -15.20 15.30
CA LYS A 199 12.79 -14.67 16.49
C LYS A 199 12.59 -15.69 17.61
N ILE A 200 13.20 -16.88 17.50
CA ILE A 200 13.24 -17.90 18.56
C ILE A 200 14.54 -17.74 19.35
#